data_AF-A0AAV4FEK1-F1
#
_entry.id   AF-A0AAV4FEK1-F1
#
_cell.length_a   1.000
_cell.length_b   1.000
_cell.length_c   1.000
_cell.angle_alpha   90.00
_cell.angle_beta   90.00
_cell.angle_gamma   90.00
#
_symmetry.space_group_name_H-M   'P 1'
#
loop_
_entity.id
_entity.type
_entity.pdbx_description
1 polymer ?
#
loop_
_entity_poly.entity_id
_entity_poly.type
_entity_poly.pdbx_seq_one_letter_code
_entity_poly.pdbx_strand_id
1 'polypeptide(L)'
;MADVGERLLQQLMKRKLRYAGHIMRGSSGPLLQLYLEAKIEGKKGQRRPRRNWMDGVKEWSASTSYGDTKWKAENREEWRDMVANLRTKDGT
;
A
#
# COMPACT_ATOMS: atom_id res chain seq x y z
N MET A 1 -22.25 -0.95 17.63
CA MET A 1 -22.45 -0.45 16.25
C MET A 1 -21.11 0.06 15.79
N ALA A 2 -20.42 -0.57 14.84
CA ALA A 2 -19.17 -0.01 14.32
C ALA A 2 -19.46 1.38 13.75
N ASP A 3 -18.63 2.36 14.12
CA ASP A 3 -18.80 3.75 13.70
C ASP A 3 -18.76 3.85 12.17
N VAL A 4 -19.62 4.68 11.58
CA VAL A 4 -19.68 4.85 10.12
C VAL A 4 -18.32 5.28 9.56
N GLY A 5 -17.57 6.08 10.33
CA GLY A 5 -16.22 6.50 9.98
C GLY A 5 -15.25 5.33 9.88
N GLU A 6 -15.28 4.40 10.83
CA GLU A 6 -14.41 3.22 10.83
C GLU A 6 -14.63 2.35 9.59
N ARG A 7 -15.90 2.12 9.22
CA ARG A 7 -16.27 1.34 8.03
C ARG A 7 -15.77 2.02 6.74
N LEU A 8 -15.89 3.34 6.65
CA LEU A 8 -15.40 4.10 5.48
C LEU A 8 -13.87 4.04 5.38
N LEU A 9 -13.16 4.16 6.50
CA LEU A 9 -11.71 4.04 6.56
C LEU A 9 -11.26 2.65 6.06
N GLN A 10 -11.89 1.57 6.54
CA GLN A 10 -11.61 0.21 6.07
C GLN A 10 -11.80 0.08 4.56
N GLN A 11 -12.90 0.61 4.01
CA GLN A 11 -13.14 0.56 2.57
C GLN A 11 -12.08 1.32 1.78
N LEU A 12 -11.67 2.49 2.27
CA LEU A 12 -10.66 3.32 1.63
C LEU A 12 -9.28 2.65 1.64
N MET A 13 -8.88 2.03 2.76
CA MET A 13 -7.63 1.26 2.85
C MET A 13 -7.64 0.08 1.89
N LYS A 14 -8.74 -0.70 1.84
CA LYS A 14 -8.89 -1.81 0.90
C LYS A 14 -8.78 -1.35 -0.56
N ARG A 15 -9.41 -0.23 -0.93
CA ARG A 15 -9.30 0.35 -2.29
C ARG A 15 -7.87 0.76 -2.61
N LYS A 16 -7.16 1.41 -1.67
CA LYS A 16 -5.75 1.79 -1.84
C LYS A 16 -4.84 0.59 -2.05
N LEU A 17 -5.02 -0.49 -1.28
CA LEU A 17 -4.25 -1.73 -1.46
C LEU A 17 -4.54 -2.42 -2.79
N ARG A 18 -5.80 -2.48 -3.22
CA ARG A 18 -6.13 -3.03 -4.55
C ARG A 18 -5.44 -2.27 -5.67
N TYR A 19 -5.44 -0.93 -5.58
CA TYR A 19 -4.77 -0.09 -6.54
C TYR A 19 -3.24 -0.25 -6.50
N ALA A 20 -2.64 -0.33 -5.30
CA ALA A 20 -1.21 -0.60 -5.14
C ALA A 20 -0.80 -1.91 -5.83
N GLY A 21 -1.51 -3.00 -5.56
CA GLY A 21 -1.22 -4.28 -6.22
C GLY A 21 -1.45 -4.24 -7.73
N HIS A 22 -2.43 -3.47 -8.20
CA HIS A 22 -2.66 -3.26 -9.64
C HIS A 22 -1.48 -2.54 -10.32
N ILE A 23 -0.91 -1.51 -9.69
CA ILE A 23 0.29 -0.82 -10.19
C ILE A 23 1.52 -1.72 -10.15
N MET A 24 1.78 -2.38 -9.01
CA MET A 24 3.00 -3.19 -8.81
C MET A 24 3.09 -4.38 -9.76
N ARG A 25 1.94 -4.92 -10.18
CA ARG A 25 1.85 -5.99 -11.20
C ARG A 25 1.92 -5.46 -12.64
N GLY A 26 2.15 -4.17 -12.84
CA GLY A 26 2.20 -3.54 -14.17
C GLY A 26 0.85 -3.49 -14.90
N SER A 27 -0.24 -3.86 -14.23
CA SER A 27 -1.57 -3.96 -14.85
C SER A 27 -2.19 -2.58 -15.14
N SER A 28 -1.67 -1.52 -14.53
CA SER A 28 -2.06 -0.12 -14.77
C SER A 28 -1.30 0.54 -15.93
N GLY A 29 -0.52 -0.24 -16.68
CA GLY A 29 0.43 0.25 -17.68
C GLY A 29 1.82 0.53 -17.10
N PRO A 30 2.85 0.60 -17.97
CA PRO A 30 4.25 0.62 -17.57
C PRO A 30 4.68 1.92 -16.87
N LEU A 31 4.01 3.04 -17.17
CA LEU A 31 4.38 4.37 -16.64
C LEU A 31 4.25 4.46 -15.12
N LEU A 32 3.15 3.94 -14.55
CA LEU A 32 2.91 4.04 -13.11
C LEU A 32 3.83 3.12 -12.31
N GLN A 33 4.10 1.92 -12.83
CA GLN A 33 5.07 1.01 -12.24
C GLN A 33 6.48 1.63 -12.30
N LEU A 34 6.86 2.18 -13.45
CA LEU A 34 8.15 2.85 -13.63
C LEU A 34 8.30 4.02 -12.67
N TYR A 35 7.28 4.87 -12.52
CA TYR A 35 7.33 6.00 -11.58
C TYR A 35 7.51 5.55 -10.12
N LEU A 36 6.90 4.42 -9.76
CA LEU A 36 6.99 3.85 -8.42
C LEU A 36 8.40 3.27 -8.13
N GLU A 37 9.04 2.71 -9.16
CA GLU A 37 10.36 2.07 -9.08
C GLU A 37 11.52 3.01 -9.43
N ALA A 38 11.21 4.17 -10.03
CA ALA A 38 12.18 5.13 -10.47
C ALA A 38 13.05 5.60 -9.30
N LYS A 39 14.36 5.50 -9.51
CA LYS A 39 15.33 6.11 -8.61
C LYS A 39 15.28 7.61 -8.82
N ILE A 40 14.67 8.33 -7.88
CA ILE A 40 14.66 9.79 -7.89
C ILE A 40 16.06 10.29 -7.50
N GLU A 41 16.65 11.11 -8.35
CA GLU A 41 17.91 11.80 -8.05
C GLU A 41 17.71 12.86 -6.97
N GLY A 42 18.67 12.96 -6.04
CA GLY A 42 18.61 13.88 -4.90
C GLY A 42 18.60 13.18 -3.54
N LYS A 43 19.12 13.87 -2.53
CA LYS A 43 19.14 13.36 -1.15
C LYS A 43 17.77 13.61 -0.51
N LYS A 44 17.11 12.56 -0.01
CA LYS A 44 15.92 12.74 0.84
C LYS A 44 16.29 13.66 2.00
N GLY A 45 15.51 14.73 2.19
CA GLY A 45 15.76 15.70 3.26
C GLY A 45 15.90 14.99 4.61
N GLN A 46 16.88 15.40 5.40
CA GLN A 46 17.30 14.75 6.66
C GLN A 46 16.25 14.85 7.79
N ARG A 47 15.09 15.46 7.52
CA ARG A 47 13.98 15.60 8.46
C ARG A 47 13.12 14.33 8.45
N ARG A 48 12.22 14.20 9.44
CA ARG A 48 11.19 13.15 9.47
C ARG A 48 10.25 13.34 8.27
N PRO A 49 10.31 12.47 7.24
CA PRO A 49 9.47 12.61 6.07
C PRO A 49 8.00 12.47 6.49
N ARG A 50 7.10 13.22 5.85
CA ARG A 50 5.66 12.98 6.02
C ARG A 50 5.34 11.57 5.53
N ARG A 51 4.42 10.89 6.22
CA ARG A 51 3.91 9.58 5.80
C ARG A 51 3.30 9.73 4.41
N ASN A 52 3.86 9.01 3.44
CA ASN A 52 3.35 9.00 2.08
C ASN A 52 2.41 7.79 1.87
N TRP A 53 1.82 7.71 0.68
CA TRP A 53 0.92 6.62 0.34
C TRP A 53 1.57 5.23 0.47
N MET A 54 2.82 5.08 0.02
CA MET A 54 3.57 3.83 0.10
C MET A 54 3.91 3.40 1.53
N ASP A 55 4.09 4.35 2.44
CA ASP A 55 4.22 4.04 3.87
C ASP A 55 2.92 3.43 4.41
N GLY A 56 1.77 3.96 3.98
CA GLY A 56 0.46 3.34 4.27
C GLY A 56 0.32 1.94 3.70
N VAL A 57 0.66 1.74 2.42
CA VAL A 57 0.60 0.43 1.77
C VAL A 57 1.43 -0.61 2.52
N LYS A 58 2.70 -0.28 2.85
CA LYS A 58 3.59 -1.17 3.62
C LYS A 58 3.00 -1.53 4.99
N GLU A 59 2.47 -0.54 5.70
CA GLU A 59 1.88 -0.76 7.03
C GLU A 59 0.67 -1.71 6.94
N TRP A 60 -0.23 -1.48 6.00
CA TRP A 60 -1.44 -2.29 5.84
C TRP A 60 -1.16 -3.69 5.26
N SER A 61 -0.06 -3.87 4.51
CA SER A 61 0.39 -5.17 4.00
C SER A 61 1.34 -5.90 4.96
N ALA A 62 1.56 -5.38 6.17
CA ALA A 62 2.53 -5.89 7.15
C ALA A 62 3.91 -6.12 6.50
N SER A 63 4.37 -5.15 5.71
CA SER A 63 5.62 -5.20 4.95
C SER A 63 6.67 -4.24 5.50
N THR A 64 7.91 -4.71 5.54
CA THR A 64 9.05 -3.92 6.04
C THR A 64 9.70 -3.08 4.94
N SER A 65 9.55 -3.48 3.68
CA SER A 65 10.19 -2.84 2.53
C SER A 65 9.28 -2.80 1.29
N TYR A 66 9.67 -2.00 0.30
CA TYR A 66 9.01 -1.99 -1.00
C TYR A 66 9.10 -3.36 -1.70
N GLY A 67 10.29 -4.00 -1.68
CA GLY A 67 10.49 -5.31 -2.30
C GLY A 67 9.58 -6.39 -1.73
N ASP A 68 9.46 -6.46 -0.40
CA ASP A 68 8.52 -7.37 0.27
C ASP A 68 7.06 -7.09 -0.13
N THR A 69 6.69 -5.80 -0.19
CA THR A 69 5.34 -5.39 -0.62
C THR A 69 5.07 -5.84 -2.05
N LYS A 70 6.03 -5.64 -2.96
CA LYS A 70 5.92 -6.02 -4.37
C LYS A 70 5.80 -7.53 -4.54
N TRP A 71 6.62 -8.31 -3.84
CA TRP A 71 6.56 -9.77 -3.87
C TRP A 71 5.17 -10.28 -3.42
N LYS A 72 4.64 -9.78 -2.30
CA LYS A 72 3.27 -10.07 -1.86
C LYS A 72 2.22 -9.64 -2.88
N ALA A 73 2.42 -8.50 -3.54
CA ALA A 73 1.49 -8.01 -4.56
C ALA A 73 1.50 -8.85 -5.83
N GLU A 74 2.61 -9.45 -6.21
CA GLU A 74 2.71 -10.36 -7.36
C GLU A 74 1.91 -11.65 -7.11
N ASN A 75 1.91 -12.16 -5.87
CA ASN A 75 1.02 -13.24 -5.44
C ASN A 75 -0.43 -12.75 -5.32
N ARG A 76 -1.23 -12.95 -6.39
CA ARG A 76 -2.61 -12.43 -6.46
C ARG A 76 -3.53 -12.98 -5.38
N GLU A 77 -3.39 -14.26 -5.04
CA GLU A 77 -4.26 -14.91 -4.05
C GLU A 77 -3.95 -14.37 -2.67
N GLU A 78 -2.68 -14.38 -2.28
CA GLU A 78 -2.22 -13.82 -1.00
C GLU A 78 -2.56 -12.33 -0.87
N TRP A 79 -2.36 -11.53 -1.91
CA TRP A 79 -2.73 -10.12 -1.92
C TRP A 79 -4.23 -9.91 -1.74
N ARG A 80 -5.06 -10.70 -2.44
CA ARG A 80 -6.51 -10.61 -2.35
C ARG A 80 -7.00 -10.96 -0.95
N ASP A 81 -6.46 -12.03 -0.37
CA ASP A 81 -6.85 -12.52 0.93
C ASP A 81 -6.44 -11.56 2.05
N MET A 82 -5.22 -10.99 1.96
CA MET A 82 -4.76 -9.93 2.85
C MET A 82 -5.66 -8.69 2.78
N VAL A 83 -6.02 -8.24 1.58
CA VAL A 83 -6.95 -7.11 1.40
C VAL A 83 -8.34 -7.41 1.94
N ALA A 84 -8.86 -8.63 1.74
CA ALA A 84 -10.18 -9.02 2.24
C ALA A 84 -10.21 -9.00 3.77
N ASN A 85 -9.15 -9.51 4.40
CA ASN A 85 -9.00 -9.67 5.84
C ASN A 85 -8.43 -8.45 6.58
N LEU A 86 -8.18 -7.34 5.88
CA LEU A 86 -7.71 -6.10 6.49
C LEU A 86 -8.69 -5.62 7.58
N ARG A 87 -8.20 -5.59 8.83
CA ARG A 87 -8.88 -5.01 10.00
C ARG A 87 -8.21 -3.69 10.34
N THR A 88 -8.98 -2.65 10.63
CA THR A 88 -8.43 -1.44 11.25
C THR A 88 -7.92 -1.85 12.63
N LYS A 89 -6.63 -1.70 12.90
CA LYS A 89 -6.14 -1.74 14.28
C LYS A 89 -6.41 -0.35 14.85
N ASP A 90 -7.27 -0.29 15.85
CA ASP A 90 -7.51 0.93 16.63
C ASP A 90 -6.17 1.45 17.16
N GLY A 91 -5.94 2.75 16.97
CA GLY A 91 -4.74 3.42 17.46
C GLY A 91 -4.65 3.29 18.96
N THR A 92 -3.55 2.68 19.44
CA THR A 92 -3.01 2.93 20.78
C THR A 92 -2.00 4.07 20.67
#